data_AF-A0A957SBR7-F1
#
_entry.id   AF-A0A957SBR7-F1
#
_cell.length_a   1.000
_cell.length_b   1.000
_cell.length_c   1.000
_cell.angle_alpha   90.00
_cell.angle_beta   90.00
_cell.angle_gamma   90.00
#
_symmetry.space_group_name_H-M   'P 1'
#
loop_
_entity.id
_entity.type
_entity.pdbx_description
1 polymer ?
#
loop_
_entity_poly.entity_id
_entity_poly.type
_entity_poly.pdbx_seq_one_letter_code
_entity_poly.pdbx_strand_id
1 'polypeptide(L)'
;APERWVALWNAYQSGDLAAAQAAQEHASKVADLVKPYKFHAIAKAVLSYRLGIDCGVPRPPMAALTADEQRELMEGLRKLEIEPGG
;
A
#
# COMPACT_ATOMS: atom_id res chain seq x y z
N ALA A 1 -1.93 0.85 5.07
CA ALA A 1 -3.32 0.41 5.31
C ALA A 1 -3.32 -0.96 6.01
N PRO A 2 -2.76 -1.07 7.23
CA PRO A 2 -2.75 -2.33 7.98
C PRO A 2 -4.16 -2.91 8.22
N GLU A 3 -5.18 -2.06 8.22
CA GLU A 3 -6.59 -2.38 8.47
C GLU A 3 -7.11 -3.46 7.51
N ARG A 4 -6.54 -3.57 6.31
CA ARG A 4 -6.89 -4.59 5.30
C ARG A 4 -6.42 -5.98 5.71
N TRP A 5 -5.20 -6.09 6.23
CA TRP A 5 -4.68 -7.36 6.75
C TRP A 5 -5.31 -7.71 8.10
N VAL A 6 -5.71 -6.72 8.90
CA VAL A 6 -6.51 -6.94 10.11
C VAL A 6 -7.89 -7.52 9.76
N ALA A 7 -8.55 -7.00 8.72
CA ALA A 7 -9.83 -7.54 8.26
C ALA A 7 -9.70 -9.01 7.79
N LEU A 8 -8.66 -9.31 7.00
CA LEU A 8 -8.31 -10.69 6.61
C LEU A 8 -8.12 -11.59 7.83
N TRP A 9 -7.28 -11.16 8.78
CA TRP A 9 -7.01 -11.93 9.99
C TRP A 9 -8.29 -12.23 10.77
N ASN A 10 -9.12 -11.21 11.00
CA ASN A 10 -10.37 -11.37 11.76
C ASN A 10 -11.34 -12.33 11.07
N ALA A 11 -11.52 -12.23 9.75
CA ALA A 11 -12.39 -13.13 8.99
C ALA A 11 -11.88 -14.58 9.02
N TYR A 12 -10.56 -14.77 8.94
CA TYR A 12 -9.97 -16.09 9.07
C TYR A 12 -10.19 -16.68 10.48
N GLN A 13 -9.96 -15.87 11.52
CA GLN A 13 -10.16 -16.29 12.92
C GLN A 13 -11.61 -16.64 13.25
N SER A 14 -12.59 -15.98 12.61
CA SER A 14 -14.01 -16.31 12.79
C SER A 14 -14.46 -17.54 12.00
N GLY A 15 -13.58 -18.14 11.18
CA GLY A 15 -13.92 -19.25 10.28
C GLY A 15 -14.70 -18.84 9.04
N ASP A 16 -14.88 -17.53 8.80
CA ASP A 16 -15.55 -17.04 7.59
C ASP A 16 -14.53 -16.98 6.44
N LEU A 17 -14.31 -18.14 5.81
CA LEU A 17 -13.34 -18.28 4.73
C LEU A 17 -13.71 -17.49 3.48
N ALA A 18 -15.00 -17.25 3.23
CA ALA A 18 -15.44 -16.44 2.10
C ALA A 18 -15.07 -14.97 2.30
N ALA A 19 -15.34 -14.43 3.50
CA ALA A 19 -14.90 -13.08 3.86
C ALA A 19 -13.37 -12.97 3.90
N ALA A 20 -12.66 -13.98 4.39
CA ALA A 20 -11.20 -14.00 4.40
C ALA A 20 -10.64 -13.97 2.98
N GLN A 21 -11.20 -14.74 2.04
CA GLN A 21 -10.77 -14.74 0.65
C GLN A 21 -11.00 -13.36 -0.01
N ALA A 22 -12.16 -12.75 0.22
CA ALA A 22 -12.44 -11.40 -0.30
C ALA A 22 -11.48 -10.35 0.27
N ALA A 23 -11.17 -10.42 1.58
CA ALA A 23 -10.22 -9.54 2.22
C ALA A 23 -8.77 -9.77 1.71
N GLN A 24 -8.37 -11.02 1.48
CA GLN A 24 -7.09 -11.38 0.90
C GLN A 24 -6.94 -10.79 -0.51
N GLU A 25 -7.96 -10.90 -1.36
CA GLU A 25 -7.92 -10.33 -2.72
C GLU A 25 -7.68 -8.81 -2.66
N HIS A 26 -8.36 -8.12 -1.73
CA HIS A 26 -8.19 -6.69 -1.57
C HIS A 26 -6.81 -6.31 -1.03
N ALA A 27 -6.28 -7.07 -0.07
CA ALA A 27 -4.93 -6.86 0.48
C ALA A 27 -3.84 -7.16 -0.56
N SER A 28 -4.00 -8.20 -1.38
CA SER A 28 -3.07 -8.55 -2.46
C SER A 28 -2.92 -7.42 -3.48
N LYS A 29 -4.03 -6.77 -3.87
CA LYS A 29 -3.98 -5.63 -4.79
C LYS A 29 -3.12 -4.46 -4.26
N VAL A 30 -3.06 -4.26 -2.94
CA VAL A 30 -2.16 -3.27 -2.33
C VAL A 30 -0.70 -3.74 -2.39
N ALA A 31 -0.44 -5.03 -2.17
CA ALA A 31 0.89 -5.60 -2.29
C ALA A 31 1.41 -5.56 -3.75
N ASP A 32 0.53 -5.71 -4.73
CA ASP A 32 0.86 -5.65 -6.16
C ASP A 32 1.35 -4.26 -6.60
N LEU A 33 1.05 -3.19 -5.84
CA LEU A 33 1.64 -1.87 -6.08
C LEU A 33 3.15 -1.83 -5.81
N VAL A 34 3.68 -2.78 -5.04
CA VAL A 34 5.11 -2.85 -4.72
C VAL A 34 5.88 -3.38 -5.94
N LYS A 35 6.72 -2.53 -6.50
CA LYS A 35 7.67 -2.92 -7.57
C LYS A 35 8.98 -3.43 -6.99
N PRO A 36 9.60 -4.48 -7.58
CA PRO A 36 10.92 -4.96 -7.19
C PRO A 36 11.96 -3.83 -7.14
N TYR A 37 12.88 -3.89 -6.17
CA TYR A 37 13.95 -2.89 -5.97
C TYR A 37 13.50 -1.44 -5.76
N LYS A 38 12.19 -1.20 -5.52
CA LYS A 38 11.63 0.12 -5.20
C LYS A 38 10.80 0.15 -3.93
N PHE A 39 10.76 -0.95 -3.17
CA PHE A 39 9.95 -1.09 -1.96
C PHE A 39 10.05 0.11 -1.02
N HIS A 40 11.25 0.52 -0.62
CA HIS A 40 11.43 1.63 0.31
C HIS A 40 10.97 2.99 -0.25
N ALA A 41 11.11 3.19 -1.56
CA ALA A 41 10.64 4.40 -2.22
C ALA A 41 9.10 4.46 -2.24
N ILE A 42 8.48 3.33 -2.58
CA ILE A 42 7.02 3.15 -2.60
C ILE A 42 6.47 3.27 -1.19
N ALA A 43 7.01 2.54 -0.22
CA ALA A 43 6.56 2.57 1.17
C ALA A 43 6.59 3.99 1.76
N LYS A 44 7.68 4.73 1.56
CA LYS A 44 7.78 6.14 1.99
C LYS A 44 6.74 7.01 1.30
N ALA A 45 6.57 6.89 -0.02
CA ALA A 45 5.57 7.67 -0.76
C ALA A 45 4.13 7.36 -0.32
N VAL A 46 3.78 6.08 -0.13
CA VAL A 46 2.46 5.65 0.34
C VAL A 46 2.20 6.16 1.75
N LEU A 47 3.18 6.06 2.66
CA LEU A 47 3.04 6.55 4.03
C LEU A 47 2.90 8.08 4.07
N SER A 48 3.72 8.81 3.30
CA SER A 48 3.58 10.26 3.19
C SER A 48 2.21 10.67 2.67
N TYR A 49 1.74 9.99 1.62
CA TYR A 49 0.42 10.24 1.03
C TYR A 49 -0.71 9.96 2.02
N ARG A 50 -0.68 8.80 2.69
CA ARG A 50 -1.76 8.34 3.56
C ARG A 50 -1.76 9.01 4.93
N LEU A 51 -0.61 9.43 5.46
CA LEU A 51 -0.52 9.94 6.83
C LEU A 51 -0.28 11.45 6.88
N GLY A 52 0.02 12.09 5.75
CA GLY A 52 0.42 13.50 5.71
C GLY A 52 1.79 13.76 6.36
N ILE A 53 2.59 12.71 6.63
CA ILE A 53 3.90 12.80 7.29
C ILE A 53 5.00 12.68 6.24
N ASP A 54 5.89 13.66 6.13
CA ASP A 54 7.03 13.56 5.21
C ASP A 54 8.01 12.44 5.64
N CYS A 55 7.93 11.31 4.94
CA CYS A 55 8.84 10.17 5.12
C CYS A 55 10.14 10.29 4.30
N GLY A 56 10.29 11.36 3.51
CA GLY A 56 11.44 11.64 2.66
C GLY A 56 11.67 10.60 1.56
N VAL A 57 12.87 10.60 0.98
CA VAL A 57 13.31 9.65 -0.06
C VAL A 57 14.16 8.52 0.54
N PRO A 58 14.27 7.35 -0.11
CA PRO A 58 15.19 6.30 0.33
C PRO A 58 16.65 6.76 0.24
N ARG A 59 17.51 6.17 1.09
CA ARG A 59 18.97 6.38 1.01
C ARG A 59 19.57 5.47 -0.09
N PRO A 60 20.71 5.86 -0.70
CA PRO A 60 21.47 5.00 -1.61
C PRO A 60 21.79 3.63 -0.98
N PRO A 61 21.85 2.55 -1.78
CA PRO A 61 21.81 2.50 -3.25
C PRO A 61 20.40 2.55 -3.86
N MET A 62 19.35 2.64 -3.05
CA MET A 62 17.97 2.63 -3.53
C MET A 62 17.61 3.98 -4.18
N ALA A 63 17.15 3.95 -5.42
CA ALA A 63 16.73 5.15 -6.14
C ALA A 63 15.33 5.63 -5.69
N ALA A 64 15.13 6.95 -5.68
CA ALA A 64 13.82 7.57 -5.52
C ALA A 64 12.86 7.19 -6.66
N LEU A 65 11.57 7.47 -6.48
CA LEU A 65 10.59 7.38 -7.56
C LEU A 65 10.76 8.56 -8.53
N THR A 66 10.55 8.32 -9.82
CA THR A 66 10.38 9.40 -10.80
C THR A 66 9.01 10.08 -10.62
N ALA A 67 8.82 11.24 -11.24
CA ALA A 67 7.52 11.92 -11.22
C ALA A 67 6.39 11.07 -11.82
N ASP A 68 6.70 10.29 -12.87
CA ASP A 68 5.73 9.41 -13.51
C ASP A 68 5.41 8.19 -12.63
N GLU A 69 6.41 7.57 -12.01
CA GLU A 69 6.21 6.47 -11.05
C GLU A 69 5.40 6.93 -9.85
N GLN A 70 5.66 8.15 -9.35
CA GLN A 70 4.90 8.74 -8.26
C GLN A 70 3.44 8.95 -8.67
N ARG A 71 3.18 9.49 -9.86
CA ARG A 71 1.82 9.70 -10.38
C ARG A 71 1.06 8.37 -10.53
N GLU A 72 1.69 7.36 -11.12
CA GLU A 72 1.13 6.01 -11.30
C GLU A 72 0.77 5.39 -9.94
N LEU A 73 1.66 5.51 -8.95
CA LEU A 73 1.42 5.02 -7.59
C LEU A 73 0.20 5.72 -6.96
N MET A 74 0.10 7.05 -7.05
CA MET A 74 -1.05 7.78 -6.48
C MET A 74 -2.37 7.45 -7.16
N GLU A 75 -2.36 7.15 -8.46
CA GLU A 75 -3.54 6.63 -9.16
C GLU A 75 -3.93 5.23 -8.68
N GLY A 76 -2.94 4.34 -8.51
CA GLY A 76 -3.14 3.01 -7.96
C GLY A 76 -3.74 3.03 -6.56
N LEU A 77 -3.24 3.91 -5.68
CA LEU A 77 -3.76 4.08 -4.32
C LEU A 77 -5.24 4.51 -4.31
N ARG A 78 -5.61 5.51 -5.13
CA ARG A 78 -7.00 5.97 -5.25
C ARG A 78 -7.93 4.89 -5.79
N LYS A 79 -7.50 4.08 -6.76
CA LYS A 79 -8.27 2.94 -7.27
C LYS A 79 -8.51 1.86 -6.21
N LEU A 80 -7.64 1.81 -5.20
CA LEU A 80 -7.78 0.91 -4.06
C LEU A 80 -8.44 1.59 -2.86
N GLU A 81 -9.01 2.80 -3.00
CA GLU A 81 -9.66 3.53 -1.91
C GLU A 81 -8.69 3.78 -0.73
N ILE A 82 -7.41 3.96 -1.04
CA ILE A 82 -6.42 4.48 -0.11
C ILE A 82 -6.40 5.98 -0.34
N GLU A 83 -7.10 6.70 0.52
CA GLU A 83 -7.24 8.15 0.43
C GLU A 83 -5.98 8.88 0.94
N PRO A 84 -5.72 10.11 0.45
CA PRO A 84 -4.71 10.96 1.01
C PRO A 84 -5.10 11.41 2.41
N GLY A 85 -4.11 11.43 3.30
CA GLY A 85 -4.17 12.24 4.51
C GLY A 85 -4.39 11.54 5.84
N GLY A 86 -3.87 12.20 6.87
CA GLY A 86 -4.76 12.58 7.96
C GLY A 86 -5.85 13.53 7.46
#